data_AF-A0A522N4H1-F1
#
_entry.id   AF-A0A522N4H1-F1
#
_cell.length_a   1.000
_cell.length_b   1.000
_cell.length_c   1.000
_cell.angle_alpha   90.00
_cell.angle_beta   90.00
_cell.angle_gamma   90.00
#
_symmetry.space_group_name_H-M   'P 1'
#
loop_
_entity.id
_entity.type
_entity.pdbx_description
1 polymer ?
#
loop_
_entity_poly.entity_id
_entity_poly.type
_entity_poly.pdbx_seq_one_letter_code
_entity_poly.pdbx_strand_id
1 'polypeptide(L)' 'MNVQAQFPGEQTKDGQFVRQEDEFRNWISADGRTGLPAAAGRYHLYVSYACPWAHRTIITRR' A
#
# COMPACT_ATOMS: atom_id res chain seq x y z
N MET A 1 -14.42 6.95 -28.12
CA MET A 1 -14.27 6.13 -26.89
C MET A 1 -14.16 7.09 -25.73
N ASN A 2 -15.04 6.98 -24.73
CA ASN A 2 -15.01 7.86 -23.56
C ASN A 2 -14.26 7.11 -22.45
N VAL A 3 -13.02 7.49 -22.19
CA VAL A 3 -12.20 6.88 -21.12
C VAL A 3 -12.45 7.68 -19.85
N GLN A 4 -13.06 7.04 -18.86
CA GLN A 4 -13.14 7.57 -17.50
C GLN A 4 -11.85 7.23 -16.75
N ALA A 5 -11.33 8.19 -15.99
CA ALA A 5 -10.19 7.94 -15.11
C ALA A 5 -10.57 6.90 -14.04
N GLN A 6 -9.62 6.04 -13.69
CA GLN A 6 -9.81 5.03 -12.65
C GLN A 6 -10.12 5.66 -11.29
N PHE A 7 -9.61 6.86 -11.02
CA PHE A 7 -9.84 7.59 -9.77
C PHE A 7 -10.34 9.02 -10.06
N PRO A 8 -11.66 9.27 -9.94
CA PRO A 8 -12.18 10.62 -10.06
C PRO A 8 -11.73 11.46 -8.85
N GLY A 9 -11.13 12.62 -9.09
CA GLY A 9 -10.77 13.57 -8.03
C GLY A 9 -9.30 13.61 -7.60
N GLU A 10 -8.39 13.01 -8.37
CA GLU A 10 -6.94 13.10 -8.12
C GLU A 10 -6.34 14.51 -8.31
N GLN A 11 -7.11 15.45 -8.83
CA GLN A 11 -6.64 16.80 -9.12
C GLN A 11 -7.61 17.82 -8.53
N THR A 12 -7.08 18.78 -7.77
CA THR A 12 -7.85 19.95 -7.33
C THR A 12 -8.08 20.90 -8.51
N LYS A 13 -8.99 21.87 -8.36
CA LYS A 13 -9.21 22.92 -9.37
C LYS A 13 -7.94 23.72 -9.68
N ASP A 14 -7.05 23.84 -8.70
CA ASP A 14 -5.77 24.55 -8.81
C ASP A 14 -4.62 23.65 -9.31
N GLY A 15 -4.92 22.40 -9.66
CA GLY A 15 -3.98 21.47 -10.28
C GLY A 15 -3.13 20.64 -9.33
N GLN A 16 -3.40 20.68 -8.02
CA GLN A 16 -2.67 19.88 -7.04
C GLN A 16 -3.07 18.41 -7.14
N PHE A 17 -2.11 17.51 -7.04
CA PHE A 17 -2.38 16.08 -6.93
C PHE A 17 -2.90 15.74 -5.52
N VAL A 18 -4.06 15.08 -5.46
CA VAL A 18 -4.66 14.55 -4.25
C VAL A 18 -4.58 13.03 -4.31
N ARG A 19 -3.77 12.44 -3.44
CA ARG A 19 -3.61 10.99 -3.36
C ARG A 19 -4.84 10.36 -2.70
N GLN A 20 -5.25 9.20 -3.19
CA GLN A 20 -6.26 8.37 -2.57
C GLN A 20 -5.81 7.89 -1.19
N GLU A 21 -6.78 7.55 -0.36
CA GLU A 21 -6.51 6.84 0.88
C GLU A 21 -6.08 5.39 0.60
N ASP A 22 -5.21 4.86 1.45
CA ASP A 22 -4.83 3.44 1.39
C ASP A 22 -6.00 2.55 1.79
N GLU A 23 -6.28 1.54 0.96
CA GLU A 23 -7.37 0.58 1.15
C GLU A 23 -7.09 -0.42 2.28
N PHE A 24 -5.85 -0.91 2.39
CA PHE A 24 -5.47 -1.92 3.38
C PHE A 24 -4.66 -1.31 4.52
N ARG A 25 -5.19 -1.38 5.74
CA ARG A 25 -4.57 -0.81 6.95
C ARG A 25 -4.43 -1.80 8.12
N ASN A 26 -4.64 -3.10 7.86
CA ASN A 26 -4.53 -4.14 8.88
C ASN A 26 -3.06 -4.33 9.29
N TRP A 27 -2.85 -4.66 10.57
CA TRP A 27 -1.52 -4.89 11.13
C TRP A 27 -1.28 -6.37 11.41
N ILE A 28 -0.05 -6.82 11.18
CA ILE A 28 0.44 -8.11 11.70
C ILE A 28 0.94 -7.85 13.13
N SER A 29 0.52 -8.67 14.09
CA SER A 29 0.89 -8.53 15.50
C SER A 29 1.53 -9.80 16.05
N ALA A 30 2.53 -9.64 16.92
CA ALA A 30 3.23 -10.78 17.52
C ALA A 30 2.31 -11.62 18.45
N ASP A 31 1.42 -10.94 19.17
CA ASP A 31 0.43 -11.55 20.08
C ASP A 31 -0.87 -11.96 19.38
N GLY A 32 -1.01 -11.69 18.07
CA GLY A 32 -2.18 -12.05 17.29
C GLY A 32 -3.44 -11.23 17.58
N ARG A 33 -3.36 -10.18 18.39
CA ARG A 33 -4.53 -9.36 18.80
C ARG A 33 -5.25 -8.68 17.63
N THR A 34 -4.56 -8.53 16.49
CA THR A 34 -5.10 -7.92 15.27
C THR A 34 -5.77 -8.93 14.33
N GLY A 35 -5.87 -10.21 14.71
CA GLY A 35 -6.37 -11.30 13.86
C GLY A 35 -5.35 -11.79 12.82
N LEU A 36 -4.20 -11.11 12.70
CA LEU A 36 -3.10 -11.47 11.81
C LEU A 36 -1.83 -11.74 12.64
N PRO A 37 -1.64 -12.95 13.20
CA PRO A 37 -0.48 -13.26 14.01
C PRO A 37 0.78 -13.37 13.16
N ALA A 38 1.92 -12.93 13.70
CA ALA A 38 3.22 -13.12 13.08
C ALA A 38 3.60 -14.62 13.10
N ALA A 39 3.75 -15.23 11.92
CA ALA A 39 4.07 -16.65 11.77
C ALA A 39 4.96 -16.91 10.55
N ALA A 40 5.90 -17.85 10.68
CA ALA A 40 6.80 -18.23 9.59
C ALA A 40 6.01 -18.82 8.39
N GLY A 41 6.40 -18.45 7.17
CA GLY A 41 5.79 -18.96 5.93
C GLY A 41 4.35 -18.50 5.65
N ARG A 42 3.77 -17.61 6.48
CA ARG A 42 2.36 -17.20 6.37
C ARG A 42 2.12 -16.03 5.42
N TYR A 43 3.05 -15.08 5.32
CA TYR A 43 2.86 -13.83 4.60
C TYR A 43 3.80 -13.71 3.41
N HIS A 44 3.30 -13.14 2.32
CA HIS A 44 4.05 -12.85 1.11
C HIS A 44 4.16 -11.34 0.90
N LEU A 45 5.32 -10.90 0.39
CA LEU A 45 5.60 -9.51 0.11
C LEU A 45 5.71 -9.32 -1.41
N TYR A 46 4.76 -8.60 -2.00
CA TYR A 46 4.77 -8.22 -3.42
C TYR A 46 5.39 -6.82 -3.57
N VAL A 47 6.39 -6.68 -4.44
CA VAL A 47 7.14 -5.43 -4.60
C VAL A 47 7.53 -5.17 -6.04
N SER A 48 7.70 -3.89 -6.36
CA SER A 48 8.48 -3.44 -7.52
C SER A 48 9.75 -2.76 -7.01
N TYR A 49 10.91 -3.16 -7.54
CA TYR A 49 12.21 -2.56 -7.19
C TYR A 49 12.33 -1.08 -7.58
N ALA A 50 11.51 -0.61 -8.52
CA ALA A 50 11.50 0.78 -8.95
C ALA A 50 10.68 1.69 -8.02
N CYS A 51 9.75 1.14 -7.23
CA CYS A 51 8.83 1.95 -6.43
C CYS A 51 9.48 2.36 -5.09
N PRO A 52 9.63 3.67 -4.79
CA PRO A 52 10.28 4.11 -3.57
C PRO A 52 9.50 3.75 -2.30
N TRP A 53 8.17 3.62 -2.37
CA TRP A 53 7.34 3.20 -1.25
C TRP A 53 7.56 1.73 -0.90
N ALA A 54 7.52 0.86 -1.92
CA ALA A 54 7.77 -0.57 -1.77
C ALA A 54 9.22 -0.85 -1.34
N HIS A 55 10.18 -0.07 -1.85
CA HIS A 55 11.60 -0.25 -1.55
C HIS A 55 11.90 -0.12 -0.05
N ARG A 56 11.18 0.72 0.70
CA ARG A 56 11.32 0.80 2.17
C ARG A 56 11.16 -0.57 2.85
N THR A 57 10.18 -1.36 2.41
CA THR A 57 9.92 -2.70 2.95
C THR A 57 11.05 -3.68 2.66
N ILE A 58 11.72 -3.53 1.50
CA ILE A 58 12.85 -4.37 1.11
C ILE A 58 14.06 -4.05 1.98
N ILE A 59 14.34 -2.76 2.22
CA ILE A 59 15.44 -2.29 3.07
C ILE A 59 15.27 -2.84 4.49
N THR A 60 14.10 -2.71 5.10
CA THR A 60 13.85 -3.20 6.47
C THR A 60 13.89 -4.73 6.59
N ARG A 61 13.57 -5.45 5.51
CA ARG A 61 13.57 -6.92 5.50
C ARG A 61 14.98 -7.51 5.37
N ARG A 62 15.93 -6.76 4.82
CA ARG A 62 17.33 -7.19 4.67
C ARG A 62 18.08 -7.04 5.98
#